data_AF-A0A7Y3B4D0-F1
#
_entry.id   AF-A0A7Y3B4D0-F1
#
_cell.length_a   1.000
_cell.length_b   1.000
_cell.length_c   1.000
_cell.angle_alpha   90.00
_cell.angle_beta   90.00
_cell.angle_gamma   90.00
#
_symmetry.space_group_name_H-M   'P 1'
#
loop_
_entity.id
_entity.type
_entity.pdbx_description
1 polymer ?
#
loop_
_entity_poly.entity_id
_entity_poly.type
_entity_poly.pdbx_seq_one_letter_code
_entity_poly.pdbx_strand_id
1 'polypeptide(L)' 'ATLLLDEIEVAAVPGDAFGAPGFLRFSFALSDENLGEGLTRLQEWAG' A
#
# COMPACT_ATOMS: atom_id res chain seq x y z
N ALA A 1 -4.47 -0.48 -7.03
CA ALA A 1 -4.37 -1.32 -5.81
C ALA A 1 -4.01 -2.75 -6.15
N THR A 2 -4.70 -3.39 -7.10
CA THR A 2 -4.44 -4.79 -7.51
C THR A 2 -2.97 -5.05 -7.89
N LEU A 3 -2.34 -4.17 -8.66
CA LEU A 3 -0.91 -4.30 -9.00
C LEU A 3 0.04 -4.36 -7.79
N LEU A 4 -0.23 -3.58 -6.73
CA LEU A 4 0.62 -3.60 -5.53
C LEU A 4 0.49 -4.94 -4.78
N LEU A 5 -0.72 -5.51 -4.75
CA LEU A 5 -0.93 -6.81 -4.13
C LEU A 5 -0.32 -7.93 -4.98
N ASP A 6 -0.43 -7.85 -6.29
CA ASP A 6 0.02 -8.92 -7.20
C ASP A 6 1.54 -8.93 -7.40
N GLU A 7 2.19 -7.76 -7.45
CA GLU A 7 3.62 -7.65 -7.79
C GLU A 7 4.52 -7.60 -6.56
N ILE A 8 4.06 -6.99 -5.46
CA ILE A 8 4.88 -6.78 -4.26
C ILE A 8 4.19 -7.24 -2.97
N GLU A 9 3.04 -7.88 -3.07
CA GLU A 9 2.24 -8.38 -1.94
C GLU A 9 1.85 -7.30 -0.92
N VAL A 10 1.69 -6.05 -1.38
CA VAL A 10 1.25 -4.92 -0.53
C VAL A 10 -0.22 -4.61 -0.77
N ALA A 11 -1.05 -4.86 0.24
CA ALA A 11 -2.48 -4.55 0.18
C ALA A 11 -2.76 -3.07 0.49
N ALA A 12 -3.54 -2.41 -0.37
CA ALA A 12 -4.02 -1.04 -0.19
C ALA A 12 -5.46 -0.90 -0.66
N VAL A 13 -6.21 0.06 -0.12
CA VAL A 13 -7.59 0.32 -0.54
C VAL A 13 -7.64 1.56 -1.45
N PRO A 14 -8.29 1.49 -2.63
CA PRO A 14 -8.54 2.67 -3.45
C PRO A 14 -9.33 3.76 -2.72
N GLY A 15 -8.96 5.03 -2.94
CA GLY A 15 -9.61 6.19 -2.36
C GLY A 15 -11.00 6.50 -2.93
N ASP A 16 -11.39 5.88 -4.05
CA ASP A 16 -12.69 6.12 -4.71
C ASP A 16 -13.88 5.85 -3.76
N ALA A 17 -13.77 4.80 -2.94
CA ALA A 17 -14.78 4.47 -1.93
C ALA A 17 -14.87 5.49 -0.77
N PHE A 18 -13.89 6.39 -0.67
CA PHE A 18 -13.78 7.42 0.36
C PHE A 18 -13.92 8.84 -0.19
N GLY A 19 -14.29 9.01 -1.47
CA GLY A 19 -14.39 10.33 -2.10
C GLY A 19 -13.05 11.02 -2.38
N ALA A 20 -11.94 10.25 -2.40
CA ALA A 20 -10.59 10.73 -2.69
C ALA A 20 -10.00 10.01 -3.92
N PRO A 21 -10.52 10.28 -5.13
CA PRO A 21 -10.05 9.63 -6.35
C PRO A 21 -8.58 9.98 -6.63
N GLY A 22 -7.81 9.01 -7.11
CA GLY A 22 -6.37 9.15 -7.35
C GLY A 22 -5.48 8.91 -6.11
N PHE A 23 -6.07 8.65 -4.95
CA PHE A 23 -5.35 8.32 -3.72
C PHE A 23 -5.52 6.85 -3.32
N LEU A 24 -4.62 6.37 -2.47
CA LEU A 24 -4.67 5.06 -1.82
C LEU A 24 -4.70 5.22 -0.30
N ARG A 25 -5.41 4.32 0.38
CA ARG A 25 -5.44 4.22 1.83
C ARG A 25 -4.67 2.98 2.28
N PHE A 26 -3.66 3.20 3.12
CA PHE A 26 -2.91 2.16 3.80
C PHE A 26 -3.33 2.08 5.28
N SER A 27 -3.34 0.88 5.83
CA SER A 27 -3.43 0.68 7.28
C SER A 27 -2.03 0.69 7.87
N PHE A 28 -1.82 1.45 8.94
CA PHE A 28 -0.56 1.47 9.70
C PHE A 28 -0.68 0.77 11.06
N ALA A 29 -1.85 0.18 11.36
CA ALA A 29 -2.08 -0.59 12.58
C ALA A 29 -1.49 -2.00 12.45
N LEU A 30 -0.17 -2.08 12.32
CA LEU A 30 0.64 -3.28 12.11
C LEU A 30 1.83 -3.27 13.08
N SER A 31 2.61 -4.35 13.10
CA SER A 31 3.94 -4.32 13.72
C SER A 31 4.88 -3.43 12.92
N ASP A 32 5.88 -2.85 13.60
CA ASP A 32 6.91 -2.03 12.95
C ASP A 32 7.67 -2.81 11.86
N GLU A 33 7.88 -4.11 12.06
CA GLU A 33 8.52 -5.00 11.10
C GLU A 33 7.72 -5.10 9.80
N ASN A 34 6.43 -5.45 9.88
CA ASN A 34 5.57 -5.57 8.71
C ASN A 34 5.36 -4.21 8.01
N LEU A 35 5.26 -3.13 8.79
CA LEU A 35 5.14 -1.78 8.24
C LEU A 35 6.41 -1.39 7.49
N GLY A 36 7.59 -1.64 8.06
CA GLY A 36 8.88 -1.36 7.44
C GLY A 36 9.11 -2.17 6.15
N GLU A 37 8.78 -3.46 6.17
CA GLU A 37 8.88 -4.32 4.99
C GLU A 37 7.96 -3.84 3.87
N GLY A 38 6.68 -3.59 4.15
CA GLY A 38 5.73 -3.08 3.16
C GLY A 38 6.15 -1.74 2.56
N LEU A 39 6.71 -0.83 3.37
CA LEU A 39 7.23 0.45 2.89
C LEU A 39 8.48 0.28 2.03
N THR A 40 9.38 -0.65 2.37
CA THR A 40 10.59 -0.94 1.58
C THR A 40 10.20 -1.45 0.19
N ARG A 41 9.30 -2.44 0.12
CA ARG A 41 8.79 -2.98 -1.15
C ARG A 41 8.13 -1.89 -2.02
N LEU A 42 7.35 -1.00 -1.40
CA LEU A 42 6.74 0.14 -2.09
C LEU A 42 7.79 1.11 -2.65
N GLN A 43 8.84 1.40 -1.89
CA GLN A 43 9.91 2.30 -2.31
C GLN A 43 10.68 1.73 -3.50
N GLU A 44 11.02 0.44 -3.46
CA GLU A 44 11.74 -0.24 -4.54
C GLU A 44 10.90 -0.38 -5.82
N TRP A 45 9.59 -0.54 -5.69
CA TRP A 45 8.68 -0.63 -6.84
C TRP A 45 8.38 0.70 -7.50
N ALA A 46 8.27 1.78 -6.70
CA ALA A 46 7.91 3.11 -7.19
C ALA A 46 9.12 3.94 -7.67
N GLY A 47 10.32 3.61 -7.23
CA GLY A 47 11.59 4.25 -7.61
C GLY A 47 12.19 3.65 -8.88
#